data_AF-A0A917YWN7-F1
#
_entry.id   AF-A0A917YWN7-F1
#
_cell.length_a   1.000
_cell.length_b   1.000
_cell.length_c   1.000
_cell.angle_alpha   90.00
_cell.angle_beta   90.00
_cell.angle_gamma   90.00
#
_symmetry.space_group_name_H-M   'P 1'
#
loop_
_entity.id
_entity.type
_entity.pdbx_description
1 polymer ?
#
loop_
_entity_poly.entity_id
_entity_poly.type
_entity_poly.pdbx_seq_one_letter_code
_entity_poly.pdbx_strand_id
1 'polypeptide(L)'
;MLTSKARCRRLAPKTSALGLMATLVLFVGAVVALSSPASALVDKTMEVTYTCQGTTFTPAELKVTITAPESAALSGTAAVKWKLPQLTASKALAGTLKIDGSLAVAGGSAATLSATQSPTVTVAASGTYTPPEMTGTLTAPATAGTLTLTPVPTTPSLTLAYTPTAGGTTPETTNCTFKTGGATPASLAIEVKQGGGGGGTGTDILAYTCSLGVTDTDPATVDIKVVLTVPTSAKANEDASITWTSTIQTTGDPLKAPAAGLPTGSKLFATLKASGAGAPATATGEVAMPATTAGQDITTLPAVTVKLRPTTTGSVTITPGDLAFGTSATAAALTCKAPTTGLKTYTLTVGNGSPSPSPSPSQTPSPSESNSPKPTKTTTVTVTETPADETPTRSSKTPKAGADTGAGGETGPDGRLFVLTGSMLIVAAGAGGLMMRRRTIGKG
;
A
#
# COMPACT_ATOMS: atom_id res chain seq x y z
N MET A 1 -1.88 54.19 -75.85
CA MET A 1 -2.59 53.19 -76.68
C MET A 1 -2.64 51.86 -75.93
N LEU A 2 -3.63 51.04 -76.28
CA LEU A 2 -3.86 49.59 -76.06
C LEU A 2 -2.62 48.75 -75.63
N THR A 3 -2.70 47.63 -74.88
CA THR A 3 -3.83 46.71 -74.59
C THR A 3 -3.55 45.76 -73.41
N SER A 4 -4.61 45.14 -72.85
CA SER A 4 -4.54 44.01 -71.91
C SER A 4 -4.35 42.64 -72.60
N LYS A 5 -3.63 41.70 -71.96
CA LYS A 5 -3.72 40.21 -72.07
C LYS A 5 -2.81 39.57 -70.99
N ALA A 6 -3.31 38.71 -70.08
CA ALA A 6 -3.54 37.25 -70.22
C ALA A 6 -2.25 36.39 -70.06
N ARG A 7 -2.23 35.14 -69.52
CA ARG A 7 -3.15 34.33 -68.68
C ARG A 7 -2.46 32.98 -68.32
N CYS A 8 -2.61 32.48 -67.07
CA CYS A 8 -2.57 31.06 -66.63
C CYS A 8 -1.30 30.16 -66.63
N ARG A 9 -1.30 29.23 -65.64
CA ARG A 9 -0.60 27.92 -65.53
C ARG A 9 0.93 28.01 -65.32
N ARG A 10 1.66 27.12 -64.64
CA ARG A 10 1.47 25.87 -63.84
C ARG A 10 2.67 25.81 -62.83
N LEU A 11 2.91 24.87 -61.89
CA LEU A 11 2.41 23.53 -61.50
C LEU A 11 2.70 23.30 -59.98
N ALA A 12 2.61 22.05 -59.48
CA ALA A 12 3.12 21.56 -58.18
C ALA A 12 4.22 20.50 -58.43
N PRO A 13 4.72 19.71 -57.45
CA PRO A 13 4.99 19.95 -56.02
C PRO A 13 6.53 19.88 -55.72
N LYS A 14 6.96 19.93 -54.44
CA LYS A 14 8.33 19.52 -54.04
C LYS A 14 8.31 18.47 -52.93
N THR A 15 9.10 17.42 -53.15
CA THR A 15 9.24 16.22 -52.31
C THR A 15 10.36 16.36 -51.28
N SER A 16 10.29 15.50 -50.25
CA SER A 16 11.21 15.33 -49.13
C SER A 16 12.66 15.02 -49.51
N ALA A 17 13.62 15.49 -48.71
CA ALA A 17 14.91 14.81 -48.42
C ALA A 17 15.75 15.60 -47.38
N LEU A 18 15.61 15.27 -46.10
CA LEU A 18 16.55 15.58 -45.01
C LEU A 18 16.43 14.40 -44.02
N GLY A 19 17.49 13.81 -43.49
CA GLY A 19 18.90 14.18 -43.56
C GLY A 19 19.61 13.59 -42.35
N LEU A 20 19.82 12.27 -42.35
CA LEU A 20 20.44 11.51 -41.27
C LEU A 20 21.85 12.04 -40.96
N MET A 21 22.08 12.57 -39.75
CA MET A 21 23.42 12.66 -39.17
C MET A 21 23.42 12.71 -37.63
N ALA A 22 24.28 11.86 -37.06
CA ALA A 22 25.08 12.05 -35.84
C ALA A 22 24.45 12.59 -34.53
N THR A 23 24.32 11.70 -33.54
CA THR A 23 25.01 11.88 -32.25
C THR A 23 25.15 10.54 -31.50
N LEU A 24 26.33 9.94 -31.55
CA LEU A 24 26.75 8.80 -30.74
C LEU A 24 27.84 9.28 -29.77
N VAL A 25 27.49 9.56 -28.51
CA VAL A 25 28.45 10.04 -27.49
C VAL A 25 28.18 9.38 -26.12
N LEU A 26 29.20 8.66 -25.65
CA LEU A 26 29.52 8.28 -24.25
C LEU A 26 28.46 7.53 -23.42
N PHE A 27 28.61 6.20 -23.44
CA PHE A 27 27.99 5.27 -22.50
C PHE A 27 28.93 5.07 -21.28
N VAL A 28 28.99 6.04 -20.35
CA VAL A 28 29.82 5.95 -19.13
C VAL A 28 29.08 6.51 -17.91
N GLY A 29 28.90 5.68 -16.89
CA GLY A 29 28.90 6.15 -15.49
C GLY A 29 27.66 6.88 -14.97
N ALA A 30 26.46 6.34 -15.15
CA ALA A 30 25.26 6.80 -14.45
C ALA A 30 24.63 5.68 -13.60
N VAL A 31 25.29 5.31 -12.50
CA VAL A 31 24.60 4.65 -11.37
C VAL A 31 23.74 5.72 -10.70
N VAL A 32 22.60 6.03 -11.33
CA VAL A 32 21.53 6.76 -10.66
C VAL A 32 21.02 5.82 -9.58
N ALA A 33 21.45 6.06 -8.34
CA ALA A 33 20.77 5.54 -7.18
C ALA A 33 19.32 6.02 -7.28
N LEU A 34 18.42 5.12 -7.67
CA LEU A 34 16.98 5.31 -7.58
C LEU A 34 16.62 5.34 -6.09
N SER A 35 16.92 6.46 -5.43
CA SER A 35 16.34 6.82 -4.15
C SER A 35 14.85 6.93 -4.39
N SER A 36 14.16 5.81 -4.14
CA SER A 36 12.71 5.74 -4.21
C SER A 36 12.16 6.90 -3.38
N PRO A 37 11.14 7.65 -3.88
CA PRO A 37 10.53 8.67 -3.05
C PRO A 37 10.09 8.00 -1.76
N ALA A 38 10.62 8.46 -0.63
CA ALA A 38 10.18 7.98 0.66
C ALA A 38 8.68 8.24 0.74
N SER A 39 7.89 7.18 0.93
CA SER A 39 6.45 7.32 1.17
C SER A 39 6.28 8.39 2.23
N ALA A 40 5.50 9.43 1.95
CA ALA A 40 5.34 10.56 2.84
C ALA A 40 4.72 10.07 4.14
N LEU A 41 5.57 9.80 5.13
CA LEU A 41 5.16 9.47 6.49
C LEU A 41 4.33 10.65 6.97
N VAL A 42 3.15 10.37 7.53
CA VAL A 42 2.31 11.42 8.10
C VAL A 42 3.10 12.06 9.24
N ASP A 43 3.48 13.31 9.04
CA ASP A 43 4.26 14.07 10.00
C ASP A 43 3.36 14.48 11.18
N LYS A 44 3.80 14.19 12.40
CA LYS A 44 3.18 14.67 13.64
C LYS A 44 3.91 15.91 14.13
N THR A 45 3.15 16.86 14.67
CA THR A 45 3.67 18.15 15.15
C THR A 45 3.45 18.34 16.64
N MET A 46 4.42 18.98 17.30
CA MET A 46 4.36 19.45 18.69
C MET A 46 4.79 20.92 18.74
N GLU A 47 3.98 21.80 19.31
CA GLU A 47 4.38 23.17 19.61
C GLU A 47 5.02 23.22 20.99
N VAL A 48 6.20 23.84 21.12
CA VAL A 48 6.98 23.93 22.36
C VAL A 48 7.26 25.39 22.68
N THR A 49 6.84 25.86 23.85
CA THR A 49 7.11 27.21 24.34
C THR A 49 8.40 27.24 25.16
N TYR A 50 9.29 28.18 24.83
CA TYR A 50 10.51 28.48 25.57
C TYR A 50 10.45 29.90 26.15
N THR A 51 11.06 30.11 27.32
CA THR A 51 11.36 31.44 27.86
C THR A 51 12.83 31.75 27.60
N CYS A 52 13.11 32.87 26.94
CA CYS A 52 14.44 33.25 26.49
C CYS A 52 15.01 34.41 27.30
N GLN A 53 16.28 34.32 27.68
CA GLN A 53 17.06 35.38 28.33
C GLN A 53 18.25 35.75 27.45
N GLY A 54 18.29 36.99 27.01
CA GLY A 54 19.34 37.55 26.17
C GLY A 54 18.98 38.96 25.70
N THR A 55 19.96 39.69 25.19
CA THR A 55 19.80 41.09 24.75
C THR A 55 19.65 41.23 23.24
N THR A 56 19.97 40.19 22.45
CA THR A 56 20.09 40.25 20.98
C THR A 56 18.74 40.18 20.25
N PHE A 57 17.78 39.44 20.81
CA PHE A 57 16.47 39.20 20.21
C PHE A 57 15.33 39.49 21.18
N THR A 58 14.20 39.91 20.63
CA THR A 58 12.90 40.04 21.31
C THR A 58 11.87 39.22 20.51
N PRO A 59 10.86 38.59 21.14
CA PRO A 59 10.40 38.70 22.53
C PRO A 59 11.00 37.67 23.52
N ALA A 60 10.58 37.76 24.79
CA ALA A 60 11.02 36.86 25.87
C ALA A 60 10.41 35.44 25.86
N GLU A 61 9.40 35.17 25.02
CA GLU A 61 8.82 33.83 24.84
C GLU A 61 8.85 33.41 23.36
N LEU A 62 9.30 32.18 23.10
CA LEU A 62 9.49 31.63 21.76
C LEU A 62 8.67 30.35 21.59
N LYS A 63 7.74 30.33 20.63
CA LYS A 63 6.96 29.14 20.24
C LYS A 63 7.63 28.44 19.07
N VAL A 64 8.21 27.26 19.29
CA VAL A 64 8.90 26.47 18.27
C VAL A 64 8.03 25.28 17.87
N THR A 65 7.79 25.10 16.57
CA THR A 65 7.09 23.92 16.06
C THR A 65 8.10 22.82 15.78
N ILE A 66 7.89 21.65 16.36
CA ILE A 66 8.70 20.44 16.17
C ILE A 66 7.89 19.44 15.36
N THR A 67 8.47 18.91 14.31
CA THR A 67 7.82 17.95 13.39
C THR A 67 8.64 16.67 13.32
N ALA A 68 7.99 15.51 13.41
CA ALA A 68 8.61 14.20 13.25
C ALA A 68 7.64 13.22 12.60
N PRO A 69 8.13 12.19 11.88
CA PRO A 69 7.26 11.22 11.24
C PRO A 69 6.47 10.39 12.27
N GLU A 70 5.24 10.00 11.94
CA GLU A 70 4.41 9.13 12.79
C GLU A 70 5.06 7.77 13.12
N SER A 71 5.87 7.23 12.21
CA SER A 71 6.55 5.94 12.42
C SER A 71 7.95 5.90 11.83
N ALA A 72 8.78 5.01 12.36
CA ALA A 72 10.14 4.74 11.90
C ALA A 72 10.36 3.23 11.73
N ALA A 73 11.23 2.85 10.79
CA ALA A 73 11.67 1.46 10.61
C ALA A 73 12.77 1.09 11.62
N LEU A 74 12.85 -0.19 12.00
CA LEU A 74 13.91 -0.69 12.90
C LEU A 74 15.30 -0.34 12.38
N SER A 75 16.17 0.13 13.28
CA SER A 75 17.54 0.58 12.98
C SER A 75 17.64 1.66 11.89
N GLY A 76 16.51 2.21 11.44
CA GLY A 76 16.44 3.27 10.44
C GLY A 76 16.65 4.65 11.06
N THR A 77 16.88 5.64 10.20
CA THR A 77 16.97 7.04 10.60
C THR A 77 15.71 7.81 10.20
N ALA A 78 15.27 8.71 11.08
CA ALA A 78 14.14 9.59 10.89
C ALA A 78 14.60 11.05 11.07
N ALA A 79 14.13 11.94 10.19
CA ALA A 79 14.38 13.37 10.32
C ALA A 79 13.37 13.99 11.28
N VAL A 80 13.85 14.61 12.36
CA VAL A 80 13.06 15.51 13.21
C VAL A 80 13.42 16.94 12.81
N LYS A 81 12.43 17.82 12.77
CA LYS A 81 12.54 19.19 12.25
C LYS A 81 12.09 20.21 13.29
N TRP A 82 12.82 21.31 13.41
CA TRP A 82 12.47 22.44 14.28
C TRP A 82 12.28 23.68 13.43
N LYS A 83 11.07 24.23 13.46
CA LYS A 83 10.71 25.49 12.81
C LYS A 83 10.57 26.57 13.89
N LEU A 84 11.54 27.48 13.91
CA LEU A 84 11.49 28.66 14.75
C LEU A 84 10.55 29.72 14.13
N PRO A 85 9.92 30.57 14.96
CA PRO A 85 9.16 31.71 14.48
C PRO A 85 10.13 32.84 14.06
N GLN A 86 9.57 33.87 13.44
CA GLN A 86 10.27 35.09 13.09
C GLN A 86 10.79 35.79 14.37
N LEU A 87 12.10 36.05 14.43
CA LEU A 87 12.79 36.71 15.53
C LEU A 87 12.91 38.21 15.24
N THR A 88 12.72 39.08 16.23
CA THR A 88 12.96 40.53 16.08
C THR A 88 14.30 40.88 16.72
N ALA A 89 15.22 41.45 15.94
CA ALA A 89 16.54 41.87 16.42
C ALA A 89 16.42 43.18 17.22
N SER A 90 16.98 43.21 18.43
CA SER A 90 16.97 44.43 19.28
C SER A 90 17.88 45.54 18.74
N LYS A 91 18.86 45.16 17.94
CA LYS A 91 19.91 46.01 17.34
C LYS A 91 20.22 45.50 15.93
N ALA A 92 21.00 46.25 15.15
CA ALA A 92 21.46 45.78 13.85
C ALA A 92 22.41 44.57 14.03
N LEU A 93 22.22 43.54 13.20
CA LEU A 93 23.01 42.31 13.21
C LEU A 93 23.60 42.08 11.81
N ALA A 94 24.88 41.70 11.77
CA ALA A 94 25.61 41.30 10.59
C ALA A 94 26.67 40.27 11.02
N GLY A 95 26.41 38.98 10.79
CA GLY A 95 27.20 37.90 11.37
C GLY A 95 26.65 36.51 11.07
N THR A 96 27.01 35.56 11.93
CA THR A 96 26.52 34.18 11.92
C THR A 96 25.69 33.94 13.17
N LEU A 97 24.51 33.34 13.02
CA LEU A 97 23.67 32.92 14.14
C LEU A 97 23.74 31.40 14.27
N LYS A 98 24.38 30.88 15.32
CA LYS A 98 24.32 29.46 15.68
C LYS A 98 23.07 29.20 16.51
N ILE A 99 22.28 28.22 16.10
CA ILE A 99 21.05 27.79 16.75
C ILE A 99 21.26 26.33 17.13
N ASP A 100 21.15 26.01 18.42
CA ASP A 100 21.25 24.66 18.97
C ASP A 100 19.99 24.32 19.76
N GLY A 101 19.28 23.25 19.40
CA GLY A 101 18.11 22.75 20.14
C GLY A 101 18.29 21.30 20.57
N SER A 102 17.66 20.91 21.69
CA SER A 102 17.68 19.54 22.21
C SER A 102 16.30 19.01 22.64
N LEU A 103 16.12 17.70 22.50
CA LEU A 103 14.99 16.90 22.96
C LEU A 103 15.49 15.67 23.72
N ALA A 104 14.70 15.19 24.67
CA ALA A 104 14.91 13.92 25.32
C ALA A 104 14.20 12.83 24.51
N VAL A 105 14.79 11.64 24.47
CA VAL A 105 14.27 10.49 23.72
C VAL A 105 14.12 9.34 24.69
N ALA A 106 12.89 8.85 24.86
CA ALA A 106 12.59 7.64 25.61
C ALA A 106 12.24 6.48 24.66
N GLY A 107 12.67 5.26 25.01
CA GLY A 107 12.40 4.05 24.23
C GLY A 107 13.41 3.73 23.12
N GLY A 108 14.56 4.41 23.07
CA GLY A 108 15.61 4.23 22.05
C GLY A 108 17.02 4.13 22.61
N SER A 109 18.01 4.00 21.73
CA SER A 109 19.44 4.01 22.10
C SER A 109 20.00 5.41 22.35
N ALA A 110 19.41 6.44 21.73
CA ALA A 110 19.70 7.84 22.03
C ALA A 110 18.98 8.25 23.32
N ALA A 111 19.71 8.82 24.28
CA ALA A 111 19.11 9.46 25.46
C ALA A 111 18.64 10.89 25.17
N THR A 112 19.30 11.57 24.22
CA THR A 112 18.97 12.91 23.75
C THR A 112 19.13 13.00 22.24
N LEU A 113 18.35 13.88 21.62
CA LEU A 113 18.39 14.24 20.21
C LEU A 113 18.67 15.73 20.11
N SER A 114 19.63 16.12 19.28
CA SER A 114 19.95 17.53 19.04
C SER A 114 19.86 17.91 17.57
N ALA A 115 19.66 19.20 17.32
CA ALA A 115 19.78 19.83 16.01
C ALA A 115 20.58 21.12 16.15
N THR A 116 21.51 21.33 15.22
CA THR A 116 22.39 22.51 15.17
C THR A 116 22.35 23.10 13.78
N GLN A 117 22.29 24.43 13.67
CA GLN A 117 22.43 25.14 12.41
C GLN A 117 23.18 26.46 12.61
N SER A 118 23.90 26.92 11.59
CA SER A 118 24.70 28.15 11.65
C SER A 118 24.48 29.07 10.43
N PRO A 119 23.25 29.53 10.16
CA PRO A 119 23.00 30.48 9.08
C PRO A 119 23.73 31.81 9.26
N THR A 120 24.06 32.46 8.15
CA THR A 120 24.40 33.88 8.12
C THR A 120 23.15 34.74 8.36
N VAL A 121 23.31 35.83 9.09
CA VAL A 121 22.24 36.75 9.46
C VAL A 121 22.65 38.19 9.15
N THR A 122 21.76 38.94 8.53
CA THR A 122 21.92 40.38 8.29
C THR A 122 20.57 41.04 8.43
N VAL A 123 20.42 41.93 9.43
CA VAL A 123 19.15 42.55 9.80
C VAL A 123 19.40 43.96 10.32
N ALA A 124 18.55 44.91 9.95
CA ALA A 124 18.54 46.23 10.56
C ALA A 124 18.09 46.17 12.04
N ALA A 125 18.36 47.24 12.81
CA ALA A 125 17.82 47.37 14.16
C ALA A 125 16.28 47.37 14.13
N SER A 126 15.66 46.65 15.07
CA SER A 126 14.21 46.34 15.07
C SER A 126 13.71 45.58 13.84
N GLY A 127 14.61 45.13 12.97
CA GLY A 127 14.29 44.29 11.82
C GLY A 127 14.05 42.84 12.24
N THR A 128 13.36 42.11 11.38
CA THR A 128 12.98 40.71 11.64
C THR A 128 13.79 39.73 10.84
N TYR A 129 14.13 38.59 11.44
CA TYR A 129 14.83 37.48 10.82
C TYR A 129 14.01 36.19 10.95
N THR A 130 13.85 35.44 9.87
CA THR A 130 13.21 34.12 9.90
C THR A 130 14.31 33.07 9.80
N PRO A 131 14.60 32.31 10.88
CA PRO A 131 15.57 31.22 10.83
C PRO A 131 15.15 30.14 9.82
N PRO A 132 16.10 29.46 9.15
CA PRO A 132 15.79 28.25 8.40
C PRO A 132 15.33 27.13 9.34
N GLU A 133 14.65 26.13 8.79
CA GLU A 133 14.28 24.91 9.52
C GLU A 133 15.54 24.14 9.91
N MET A 134 15.69 23.80 11.20
CA MET A 134 16.76 22.92 11.66
C MET A 134 16.33 21.46 11.53
N THR A 135 17.28 20.56 11.29
CA THR A 135 17.01 19.12 11.21
C THR A 135 17.98 18.36 12.12
N GLY A 136 17.46 17.36 12.82
CA GLY A 136 18.18 16.43 13.68
C GLY A 136 17.79 15.00 13.34
N THR A 137 18.75 14.08 13.43
CA THR A 137 18.56 12.68 13.00
C THR A 137 18.29 11.77 14.20
N LEU A 138 17.08 11.22 14.27
CA LEU A 138 16.69 10.20 15.24
C LEU A 138 16.98 8.81 14.67
N THR A 139 17.78 8.00 15.37
CA THR A 139 17.99 6.59 15.01
C THR A 139 17.04 5.71 15.82
N ALA A 140 16.23 4.91 15.12
CA ALA A 140 15.32 3.96 15.76
C ALA A 140 16.07 2.76 16.34
N PRO A 141 15.59 2.17 17.46
CA PRO A 141 16.15 0.93 18.00
C PRO A 141 15.93 -0.26 17.04
N ALA A 142 16.68 -1.33 17.29
CA ALA A 142 16.55 -2.61 16.58
C ALA A 142 15.32 -3.45 17.01
N THR A 143 14.58 -2.99 18.03
CA THR A 143 13.39 -3.64 18.58
C THR A 143 12.15 -2.76 18.35
N ALA A 144 11.00 -3.36 18.03
CA ALA A 144 9.75 -2.60 17.93
C ALA A 144 9.36 -1.96 19.27
N GLY A 145 8.66 -0.83 19.19
CA GLY A 145 8.23 -0.10 20.38
C GLY A 145 7.70 1.29 20.05
N THR A 146 7.60 2.15 21.05
CA THR A 146 7.25 3.57 20.89
C THR A 146 8.44 4.42 21.32
N LEU A 147 8.94 5.24 20.41
CA LEU A 147 9.85 6.34 20.76
C LEU A 147 9.00 7.52 21.21
N THR A 148 9.33 8.09 22.36
CA THR A 148 8.68 9.29 22.86
C THR A 148 9.68 10.43 22.86
N LEU A 149 9.41 11.47 22.08
CA LEU A 149 10.14 12.73 22.12
C LEU A 149 9.49 13.65 23.17
N THR A 150 10.31 14.18 24.08
CA THR A 150 9.90 15.20 25.06
C THR A 150 10.86 16.38 25.04
N PRO A 151 10.39 17.62 25.30
CA PRO A 151 11.29 18.74 25.57
C PRO A 151 12.21 18.45 26.76
N VAL A 152 13.52 18.69 26.63
CA VAL A 152 14.43 18.51 27.78
C VAL A 152 14.18 19.64 28.79
N PRO A 153 13.94 19.34 30.08
CA PRO A 153 13.81 20.36 31.12
C PRO A 153 15.16 20.95 31.57
N THR A 154 16.26 20.69 30.86
CA THR A 154 17.58 21.24 31.17
C THR A 154 17.74 22.68 30.71
N THR A 155 18.63 23.41 31.38
CA THR A 155 18.87 24.84 31.19
C THR A 155 20.28 25.06 30.63
N PRO A 156 20.46 25.64 29.42
CA PRO A 156 19.47 25.88 28.38
C PRO A 156 19.09 24.59 27.61
N SER A 157 17.93 24.61 26.96
CA SER A 157 17.44 23.54 26.06
C SER A 157 17.31 24.01 24.60
N LEU A 158 17.40 25.32 24.38
CA LEU A 158 17.57 25.97 23.08
C LEU A 158 18.55 27.15 23.26
N THR A 159 19.50 27.31 22.35
CA THR A 159 20.53 28.36 22.43
C THR A 159 20.65 29.09 21.10
N LEU A 160 20.68 30.43 21.15
CA LEU A 160 20.88 31.32 20.02
C LEU A 160 22.18 32.10 20.23
N ALA A 161 23.28 31.65 19.65
CA ALA A 161 24.61 32.27 19.78
C ALA A 161 24.96 33.07 18.50
N TYR A 162 24.93 34.39 18.61
CA TYR A 162 25.28 35.32 17.54
C TYR A 162 26.77 35.67 17.59
N THR A 163 27.46 35.47 16.46
CA THR A 163 28.87 35.85 16.26
C THR A 163 28.92 36.93 15.17
N PRO A 164 29.27 38.19 15.49
CA PRO A 164 29.34 39.27 14.51
C PRO A 164 30.47 39.08 13.50
N THR A 165 30.26 39.51 12.25
CA THR A 165 31.34 39.66 11.27
C THR A 165 32.26 40.80 11.72
N ALA A 166 33.59 40.58 11.63
CA ALA A 166 34.64 41.35 12.29
C ALA A 166 34.38 42.88 12.43
N GLY A 167 34.22 43.33 13.68
CA GLY A 167 33.91 44.75 13.98
C GLY A 167 33.88 45.11 15.48
N GLY A 168 34.66 44.43 16.33
CA GLY A 168 34.84 44.80 17.74
C GLY A 168 33.69 44.49 18.70
N THR A 169 32.63 43.79 18.27
CA THR A 169 31.54 43.33 19.15
C THR A 169 31.80 41.91 19.65
N THR A 170 31.52 41.66 20.93
CA THR A 170 31.62 40.33 21.54
C THR A 170 30.50 39.41 21.02
N PRO A 171 30.73 38.07 20.92
CA PRO A 171 29.65 37.13 20.71
C PRO A 171 28.57 37.26 21.79
N GLU A 172 27.31 37.14 21.40
CA GLU A 172 26.17 37.22 22.32
C GLU A 172 25.36 35.93 22.27
N THR A 173 24.98 35.42 23.44
CA THR A 173 24.19 34.19 23.56
C THR A 173 22.86 34.52 24.22
N THR A 174 21.76 34.25 23.51
CA THR A 174 20.41 34.21 24.09
C THR A 174 20.11 32.76 24.47
N ASN A 175 19.97 32.52 25.77
CA ASN A 175 19.69 31.19 26.33
C ASN A 175 18.18 31.03 26.52
N CYS A 176 17.62 29.96 25.96
CA CYS A 176 16.19 29.66 26.03
C CYS A 176 15.95 28.37 26.81
N THR A 177 15.01 28.44 27.76
CA THR A 177 14.63 27.35 28.66
C THR A 177 13.21 26.90 28.34
N PHE A 178 12.99 25.59 28.22
CA PHE A 178 11.64 25.07 28.04
C PHE A 178 10.71 25.52 29.18
N LYS A 179 9.55 26.06 28.84
CA LYS A 179 8.50 26.46 29.79
C LYS A 179 7.67 25.22 30.14
N THR A 180 7.84 24.68 31.34
CA THR A 180 7.12 23.49 31.81
C THR A 180 5.60 23.63 31.60
N GLY A 181 4.98 22.64 30.97
CA GLY A 181 3.55 22.67 30.60
C GLY A 181 3.21 23.49 29.36
N GLY A 182 4.19 24.19 28.75
CA GLY A 182 4.04 24.97 27.52
C GLY A 182 4.24 24.19 26.22
N ALA A 183 4.13 22.86 26.26
CA ALA A 183 4.18 21.99 25.07
C ALA A 183 2.79 21.41 24.76
N THR A 184 2.39 21.39 23.49
CA THR A 184 1.11 20.81 23.05
C THR A 184 1.25 20.06 21.71
N PRO A 185 1.01 18.74 21.68
CA PRO A 185 0.91 17.83 22.83
C PRO A 185 2.17 17.87 23.72
N ALA A 186 2.09 17.35 24.95
CA ALA A 186 3.23 17.39 25.89
C ALA A 186 4.42 16.48 25.47
N SER A 187 4.17 15.53 24.56
CA SER A 187 5.16 14.64 23.98
C SER A 187 4.72 14.21 22.57
N LEU A 188 5.68 13.74 21.77
CA LEU A 188 5.43 13.21 20.43
C LEU A 188 5.77 11.72 20.40
N ALA A 189 4.79 10.87 20.10
CA ALA A 189 4.95 9.43 19.99
C ALA A 189 5.20 9.01 18.53
N ILE A 190 6.35 8.37 18.30
CA ILE A 190 6.80 7.82 17.02
C ILE A 190 6.78 6.29 17.15
N GLU A 191 5.99 5.62 16.32
CA GLU A 191 5.87 4.16 16.36
C GLU A 191 7.07 3.51 15.64
N VAL A 192 7.89 2.76 16.37
CA VAL A 192 8.98 1.98 15.78
C VAL A 192 8.40 0.65 15.35
N LYS A 193 8.06 0.54 14.06
CA LYS A 193 7.45 -0.65 13.49
C LYS A 193 8.54 -1.65 13.10
N GLN A 194 8.41 -2.88 13.60
CA GLN A 194 9.13 -4.00 13.02
C GLN A 194 8.66 -4.20 11.59
N GLY A 195 9.60 -4.20 10.64
CA GLY A 195 9.37 -4.63 9.27
C GLY A 195 9.09 -6.13 9.21
N GLY A 196 7.86 -6.53 9.57
CA GLY A 196 7.40 -7.91 9.58
C GLY A 196 7.22 -8.51 10.96
N GLY A 197 5.95 -8.71 11.35
CA GLY A 197 5.56 -9.29 12.63
C GLY A 197 4.04 -9.22 12.77
N GLY A 198 3.35 -10.32 12.49
CA GLY A 198 1.89 -10.34 12.42
C GLY A 198 1.23 -10.20 13.80
N GLY A 199 0.39 -9.17 13.98
CA GLY A 199 -0.44 -9.00 15.17
C GLY A 199 -0.60 -7.55 15.63
N GLY A 200 -1.29 -6.70 14.86
CA GLY A 200 -1.45 -5.28 15.23
C GLY A 200 -2.54 -4.53 14.45
N THR A 201 -3.67 -4.31 15.14
CA THR A 201 -4.58 -3.13 15.20
C THR A 201 -4.94 -2.27 13.97
N GLY A 202 -4.47 -2.57 12.76
CA GLY A 202 -5.10 -2.11 11.51
C GLY A 202 -4.80 -0.68 11.07
N THR A 203 -3.52 -0.30 11.00
CA THR A 203 -3.04 0.88 10.24
C THR A 203 -2.50 0.52 8.84
N ASP A 204 -2.77 -0.71 8.37
CA ASP A 204 -2.26 -1.27 7.10
C ASP A 204 -3.02 -0.75 5.87
N ILE A 205 -3.02 0.57 5.66
CA ILE A 205 -3.58 1.24 4.49
C ILE A 205 -2.52 1.22 3.38
N LEU A 206 -2.89 0.68 2.21
CA LEU A 206 -2.04 0.62 1.02
C LEU A 206 -2.68 1.47 -0.08
N ALA A 207 -1.92 2.40 -0.66
CA ALA A 207 -2.32 3.13 -1.86
C ALA A 207 -2.17 2.21 -3.09
N TYR A 208 -3.29 1.75 -3.63
CA TYR A 208 -3.33 0.97 -4.87
C TYR A 208 -3.52 1.89 -6.08
N THR A 209 -2.78 1.64 -7.16
CA THR A 209 -3.01 2.31 -8.45
C THR A 209 -4.01 1.49 -9.26
N CYS A 210 -5.24 2.00 -9.40
CA CYS A 210 -6.37 1.34 -10.03
C CYS A 210 -6.63 1.86 -11.45
N SER A 211 -6.91 0.96 -12.39
CA SER A 211 -7.06 1.25 -13.83
C SER A 211 -8.20 0.44 -14.45
N LEU A 212 -8.99 1.08 -15.31
CA LEU A 212 -10.12 0.51 -16.05
C LEU A 212 -9.65 -0.24 -17.30
N GLY A 213 -8.97 -1.36 -17.08
CA GLY A 213 -8.39 -2.19 -18.14
C GLY A 213 -7.08 -1.63 -18.71
N VAL A 214 -6.66 -2.12 -19.88
CA VAL A 214 -5.32 -1.84 -20.46
C VAL A 214 -5.23 -0.52 -21.25
N THR A 215 -6.33 0.21 -21.40
CA THR A 215 -6.41 1.46 -22.20
C THR A 215 -6.68 2.70 -21.34
N ASP A 216 -6.68 2.56 -20.03
CA ASP A 216 -6.91 3.69 -19.12
C ASP A 216 -5.70 4.63 -19.10
N THR A 217 -5.95 5.93 -19.28
CA THR A 217 -4.92 6.96 -19.31
C THR A 217 -4.82 7.75 -18.00
N ASP A 218 -5.75 7.55 -17.07
CA ASP A 218 -5.83 8.32 -15.82
C ASP A 218 -6.14 7.41 -14.62
N PRO A 219 -5.14 6.64 -14.12
CA PRO A 219 -5.37 5.65 -13.06
C PRO A 219 -5.58 6.31 -11.70
N ALA A 220 -6.69 5.97 -11.04
CA ALA A 220 -7.04 6.45 -9.70
C ALA A 220 -6.12 5.87 -8.61
N THR A 221 -5.79 6.65 -7.59
CA THR A 221 -5.01 6.20 -6.43
C THR A 221 -5.93 5.94 -5.24
N VAL A 222 -6.23 4.67 -5.02
CA VAL A 222 -7.25 4.23 -4.05
C VAL A 222 -6.57 3.67 -2.80
N ASP A 223 -6.87 4.27 -1.65
CA ASP A 223 -6.43 3.75 -0.35
C ASP A 223 -7.26 2.55 0.07
N ILE A 224 -6.64 1.37 0.14
CA ILE A 224 -7.27 0.13 0.57
C ILE A 224 -6.54 -0.41 1.80
N LYS A 225 -7.24 -0.47 2.93
CA LYS A 225 -6.78 -1.17 4.13
C LYS A 225 -6.85 -2.67 3.90
N VAL A 226 -5.71 -3.36 3.98
CA VAL A 226 -5.63 -4.81 3.75
C VAL A 226 -5.21 -5.52 5.02
N VAL A 227 -5.97 -6.54 5.39
CA VAL A 227 -5.72 -7.40 6.56
C VAL A 227 -5.67 -8.85 6.09
N LEU A 228 -4.49 -9.47 6.17
CA LEU A 228 -4.34 -10.90 5.94
C LEU A 228 -4.42 -11.66 7.28
N THR A 229 -5.30 -12.64 7.35
CA THR A 229 -5.32 -13.66 8.41
C THR A 229 -4.58 -14.89 7.89
N VAL A 230 -3.29 -14.98 8.25
CA VAL A 230 -2.40 -16.10 7.92
C VAL A 230 -2.40 -17.08 9.11
N PRO A 231 -2.53 -18.40 8.89
CA PRO A 231 -2.44 -19.39 9.96
C PRO A 231 -1.01 -19.41 10.55
N THR A 232 -0.87 -19.71 11.84
CA THR A 232 0.44 -19.72 12.51
C THR A 232 1.33 -20.88 12.06
N SER A 233 0.75 -21.96 11.54
CA SER A 233 1.47 -23.09 10.99
C SER A 233 0.74 -23.75 9.82
N ALA A 234 1.51 -24.41 8.95
CA ALA A 234 1.04 -25.31 7.90
C ALA A 234 1.97 -26.53 7.82
N LYS A 235 1.59 -27.55 7.04
CA LYS A 235 2.48 -28.67 6.70
C LYS A 235 2.97 -28.56 5.27
N ALA A 236 4.19 -29.03 5.02
CA ALA A 236 4.70 -29.17 3.66
C ALA A 236 3.77 -30.07 2.83
N ASN A 237 3.43 -29.62 1.62
CA ASN A 237 2.53 -30.23 0.66
C ASN A 237 1.03 -30.24 1.05
N GLU A 238 0.60 -29.46 2.05
CA GLU A 238 -0.82 -29.20 2.36
C GLU A 238 -1.22 -27.74 2.02
N ASP A 239 -2.51 -27.49 1.73
CA ASP A 239 -3.03 -26.15 1.47
C ASP A 239 -3.15 -25.34 2.76
N ALA A 240 -2.34 -24.29 2.92
CA ALA A 240 -2.58 -23.24 3.90
C ALA A 240 -3.66 -22.28 3.38
N SER A 241 -4.74 -22.12 4.14
CA SER A 241 -5.82 -21.17 3.80
C SER A 241 -5.55 -19.82 4.46
N ILE A 242 -5.42 -18.77 3.64
CA ILE A 242 -5.15 -17.39 4.07
C ILE A 242 -6.38 -16.55 3.74
N THR A 243 -6.94 -15.87 4.73
CA THR A 243 -8.09 -14.98 4.49
C THR A 243 -7.60 -13.57 4.23
N TRP A 244 -7.91 -13.03 3.06
CA TRP A 244 -7.70 -11.64 2.69
C TRP A 244 -8.98 -10.85 2.98
N THR A 245 -8.87 -9.83 3.83
CA THR A 245 -9.93 -8.83 4.05
C THR A 245 -9.44 -7.47 3.58
N SER A 246 -10.27 -6.75 2.82
CA SER A 246 -9.96 -5.40 2.32
C SER A 246 -11.07 -4.42 2.62
N THR A 247 -10.72 -3.19 3.00
CA THR A 247 -11.67 -2.12 3.29
C THR A 247 -11.17 -0.82 2.67
N ILE A 248 -11.96 -0.26 1.75
CA ILE A 248 -11.64 0.99 1.06
C ILE A 248 -11.70 2.13 2.09
N GLN A 249 -10.71 3.02 2.07
CA GLN A 249 -10.62 4.17 2.96
C GLN A 249 -11.09 5.44 2.26
N THR A 250 -11.51 6.44 3.03
CA THR A 250 -12.01 7.73 2.51
C THR A 250 -10.91 8.77 2.34
N THR A 251 -9.64 8.37 2.43
CA THR A 251 -8.46 9.25 2.35
C THR A 251 -7.89 9.40 0.95
N GLY A 252 -8.08 8.40 0.08
CA GLY A 252 -7.69 8.42 -1.33
C GLY A 252 -8.87 8.60 -2.28
N ASP A 253 -8.63 8.35 -3.57
CA ASP A 253 -9.67 8.42 -4.59
C ASP A 253 -10.75 7.33 -4.39
N PRO A 254 -12.03 7.59 -4.73
CA PRO A 254 -13.07 6.58 -4.66
C PRO A 254 -12.85 5.49 -5.73
N LEU A 255 -12.94 4.22 -5.32
CA LEU A 255 -12.86 3.08 -6.24
C LEU A 255 -14.13 3.02 -7.11
N LYS A 256 -14.08 3.60 -8.32
CA LYS A 256 -15.23 3.59 -9.24
C LYS A 256 -15.33 2.30 -10.04
N ALA A 257 -16.55 1.79 -10.17
CA ALA A 257 -16.87 0.77 -11.15
C ALA A 257 -16.74 1.34 -12.58
N PRO A 258 -16.42 0.50 -13.59
CA PRO A 258 -16.40 0.95 -14.99
C PRO A 258 -17.71 1.60 -15.41
N ALA A 259 -17.65 2.54 -16.37
CA ALA A 259 -18.83 3.22 -16.90
C ALA A 259 -19.81 2.28 -17.65
N ALA A 260 -19.36 1.09 -18.06
CA ALA A 260 -20.19 0.01 -18.60
C ALA A 260 -20.73 -0.95 -17.51
N GLY A 261 -20.35 -0.76 -16.25
CA GLY A 261 -20.54 -1.71 -15.16
C GLY A 261 -19.47 -2.80 -15.12
N LEU A 262 -19.47 -3.58 -14.03
CA LEU A 262 -18.75 -4.84 -13.98
C LEU A 262 -19.54 -5.90 -14.78
N PRO A 263 -18.89 -6.77 -15.58
CA PRO A 263 -19.56 -7.86 -16.27
C PRO A 263 -20.39 -8.77 -15.34
N THR A 264 -21.48 -9.33 -15.83
CA THR A 264 -22.29 -10.30 -15.07
C THR A 264 -21.44 -11.48 -14.62
N GLY A 265 -21.56 -11.89 -13.35
CA GLY A 265 -20.73 -12.95 -12.77
C GLY A 265 -19.30 -12.52 -12.41
N SER A 266 -19.02 -11.21 -12.35
CA SER A 266 -17.71 -10.71 -11.92
C SER A 266 -17.33 -11.19 -10.51
N LYS A 267 -16.04 -11.46 -10.35
CA LYS A 267 -15.38 -11.85 -9.11
C LYS A 267 -14.31 -10.82 -8.74
N LEU A 268 -13.97 -10.79 -7.46
CA LEU A 268 -12.75 -10.17 -6.94
C LEU A 268 -11.68 -11.26 -6.87
N PHE A 269 -10.56 -11.01 -7.53
CA PHE A 269 -9.35 -11.81 -7.45
C PHE A 269 -8.32 -11.08 -6.59
N ALA A 270 -7.82 -11.75 -5.55
CA ALA A 270 -6.77 -11.21 -4.70
C ALA A 270 -5.53 -12.09 -4.79
N THR A 271 -4.43 -11.50 -5.25
CA THR A 271 -3.14 -12.18 -5.41
C THR A 271 -2.26 -11.91 -4.20
N LEU A 272 -1.78 -12.97 -3.56
CA LEU A 272 -0.66 -12.95 -2.62
C LEU A 272 0.65 -13.13 -3.37
N LYS A 273 1.70 -12.46 -2.92
CA LYS A 273 3.09 -12.79 -3.24
C LYS A 273 3.68 -13.59 -2.07
N ALA A 274 4.43 -14.65 -2.35
CA ALA A 274 5.01 -15.50 -1.32
C ALA A 274 6.45 -15.93 -1.68
N SER A 275 7.28 -16.13 -0.66
CA SER A 275 8.68 -16.54 -0.82
C SER A 275 9.17 -17.36 0.37
N GLY A 276 9.96 -18.40 0.12
CA GLY A 276 10.46 -19.33 1.15
C GLY A 276 9.71 -20.66 1.16
N ALA A 277 10.27 -21.67 1.84
CA ALA A 277 9.74 -23.04 2.02
C ALA A 277 9.10 -23.69 0.78
N GLY A 278 9.65 -23.42 -0.41
CA GLY A 278 9.12 -23.94 -1.68
C GLY A 278 7.68 -23.53 -1.98
N ALA A 279 7.21 -22.40 -1.45
CA ALA A 279 5.93 -21.81 -1.80
C ALA A 279 5.94 -21.23 -3.23
N PRO A 280 4.82 -21.26 -3.96
CA PRO A 280 4.73 -20.60 -5.26
C PRO A 280 4.89 -19.09 -5.10
N ALA A 281 5.60 -18.44 -6.05
CA ALA A 281 5.88 -17.01 -6.00
C ALA A 281 4.63 -16.12 -5.91
N THR A 282 3.51 -16.61 -6.45
CA THR A 282 2.19 -15.99 -6.32
C THR A 282 1.11 -17.05 -6.09
N ALA A 283 0.06 -16.68 -5.35
CA ALA A 283 -1.16 -17.46 -5.20
C ALA A 283 -2.36 -16.51 -5.30
N THR A 284 -3.42 -16.88 -6.01
CA THR A 284 -4.59 -16.02 -6.21
C THR A 284 -5.85 -16.73 -5.73
N GLY A 285 -6.62 -16.07 -4.87
CA GLY A 285 -7.97 -16.49 -4.49
C GLY A 285 -9.01 -15.69 -5.24
N GLU A 286 -10.24 -16.20 -5.28
CA GLU A 286 -11.38 -15.55 -5.91
C GLU A 286 -12.63 -15.58 -5.01
N VAL A 287 -13.50 -14.59 -5.15
CA VAL A 287 -14.83 -14.55 -4.52
C VAL A 287 -15.80 -13.79 -5.42
N ALA A 288 -17.09 -14.14 -5.41
CA ALA A 288 -18.11 -13.41 -6.17
C ALA A 288 -18.22 -11.95 -5.67
N MET A 289 -18.28 -10.98 -6.59
CA MET A 289 -18.57 -9.59 -6.25
C MET A 289 -20.08 -9.37 -6.13
N PRO A 290 -20.55 -8.51 -5.20
CA PRO A 290 -21.92 -8.02 -5.22
C PRO A 290 -22.18 -7.22 -6.51
N ALA A 291 -23.43 -7.24 -6.98
CA ALA A 291 -23.83 -6.50 -8.18
C ALA A 291 -23.55 -5.01 -7.99
N THR A 292 -22.68 -4.45 -8.83
CA THR A 292 -22.27 -3.05 -8.76
C THR A 292 -22.84 -2.29 -9.94
N THR A 293 -23.47 -1.14 -9.68
CA THR A 293 -24.05 -0.29 -10.73
C THR A 293 -22.94 0.43 -11.51
N ALA A 294 -23.13 0.58 -12.82
CA ALA A 294 -22.17 1.24 -13.71
C ALA A 294 -21.80 2.66 -13.24
N GLY A 295 -20.50 2.98 -13.25
CA GLY A 295 -19.96 4.28 -12.85
C GLY A 295 -20.05 4.63 -11.35
N GLN A 296 -20.64 3.78 -10.51
CA GLN A 296 -20.80 4.04 -9.08
C GLN A 296 -19.57 3.62 -8.26
N ASP A 297 -19.44 4.22 -7.08
CA ASP A 297 -18.38 3.89 -6.13
C ASP A 297 -18.60 2.50 -5.53
N ILE A 298 -17.57 1.66 -5.62
CA ILE A 298 -17.47 0.40 -4.88
C ILE A 298 -17.08 0.78 -3.44
N THR A 299 -17.99 0.56 -2.48
CA THR A 299 -17.77 0.93 -1.07
C THR A 299 -17.46 -0.26 -0.16
N THR A 300 -17.77 -1.48 -0.61
CA THR A 300 -17.52 -2.71 0.14
C THR A 300 -16.82 -3.75 -0.73
N LEU A 301 -15.88 -4.48 -0.13
CA LEU A 301 -15.15 -5.57 -0.78
C LEU A 301 -15.36 -6.86 0.03
N PRO A 302 -15.78 -7.97 -0.61
CA PRO A 302 -15.92 -9.27 0.06
C PRO A 302 -14.54 -9.82 0.49
N ALA A 303 -14.52 -10.63 1.53
CA ALA A 303 -13.31 -11.36 1.94
C ALA A 303 -12.98 -12.48 0.94
N VAL A 304 -11.71 -12.64 0.62
CA VAL A 304 -11.20 -13.65 -0.33
C VAL A 304 -10.40 -14.70 0.43
N THR A 305 -10.67 -15.99 0.20
CA THR A 305 -9.80 -17.07 0.70
C THR A 305 -8.78 -17.43 -0.37
N VAL A 306 -7.49 -17.25 -0.07
CA VAL A 306 -6.37 -17.64 -0.93
C VAL A 306 -5.75 -18.92 -0.38
N LYS A 307 -5.56 -19.93 -1.25
CA LYS A 307 -4.86 -21.16 -0.89
C LYS A 307 -3.40 -21.08 -1.31
N LEU A 308 -2.50 -21.37 -0.39
CA LEU A 308 -1.06 -21.42 -0.62
C LEU A 308 -0.53 -22.80 -0.24
N ARG A 309 0.21 -23.46 -1.13
CA ARG A 309 0.73 -24.83 -0.90
C ARG A 309 2.27 -24.85 -0.92
N PRO A 310 2.94 -24.66 0.23
CA PRO A 310 4.39 -24.80 0.35
C PRO A 310 4.83 -26.24 0.10
N THR A 311 5.99 -26.46 -0.53
CA THR A 311 6.47 -27.82 -0.87
C THR A 311 7.59 -28.33 0.04
N THR A 312 8.31 -27.44 0.73
CA THR A 312 9.35 -27.80 1.70
C THR A 312 9.04 -27.20 3.08
N THR A 313 9.81 -27.59 4.09
CA THR A 313 9.70 -27.02 5.44
C THR A 313 10.51 -25.72 5.56
N GLY A 314 10.19 -24.92 6.58
CA GLY A 314 10.84 -23.63 6.84
C GLY A 314 9.84 -22.51 7.07
N SER A 315 10.25 -21.26 6.82
CA SER A 315 9.36 -20.09 6.90
C SER A 315 8.98 -19.62 5.50
N VAL A 316 7.71 -19.24 5.32
CA VAL A 316 7.22 -18.53 4.14
C VAL A 316 6.89 -17.10 4.54
N THR A 317 7.48 -16.14 3.83
CA THR A 317 7.07 -14.74 3.89
C THR A 317 5.96 -14.51 2.87
N ILE A 318 4.88 -13.86 3.29
CA ILE A 318 3.68 -13.56 2.49
C ILE A 318 3.47 -12.05 2.51
N THR A 319 3.19 -11.45 1.35
CA THR A 319 2.76 -10.05 1.22
C THR A 319 1.50 -9.94 0.36
N PRO A 320 0.66 -8.93 0.59
CA PRO A 320 -0.43 -8.61 -0.32
C PRO A 320 0.13 -8.18 -1.69
N GLY A 321 -0.53 -8.61 -2.76
CA GLY A 321 -0.24 -8.27 -4.14
C GLY A 321 -1.44 -7.62 -4.83
N ASP A 322 -1.55 -7.80 -6.14
CA ASP A 322 -2.53 -7.08 -6.94
C ASP A 322 -3.98 -7.56 -6.68
N LEU A 323 -4.93 -6.65 -6.92
CA LEU A 323 -6.36 -6.93 -6.95
C LEU A 323 -6.90 -6.78 -8.37
N ALA A 324 -7.81 -7.65 -8.77
CA ALA A 324 -8.46 -7.60 -10.08
C ALA A 324 -9.97 -7.90 -9.97
N PHE A 325 -10.77 -7.20 -10.77
CA PHE A 325 -12.23 -7.30 -10.78
C PHE A 325 -12.69 -7.63 -12.19
N GLY A 326 -13.41 -8.74 -12.38
CA GLY A 326 -13.89 -9.16 -13.70
C GLY A 326 -14.28 -10.63 -13.74
N THR A 327 -14.34 -11.23 -14.93
CA THR A 327 -14.70 -12.65 -15.08
C THR A 327 -13.52 -13.60 -14.85
N SER A 328 -12.28 -13.12 -14.98
CA SER A 328 -11.06 -13.81 -14.58
C SER A 328 -9.98 -12.82 -14.15
N ALA A 329 -8.94 -13.28 -13.44
CA ALA A 329 -7.79 -12.45 -13.08
C ALA A 329 -7.01 -11.89 -14.30
N THR A 330 -7.13 -12.51 -15.47
CA THR A 330 -6.50 -12.08 -16.73
C THR A 330 -7.44 -11.27 -17.64
N ALA A 331 -8.76 -11.39 -17.45
CA ALA A 331 -9.80 -10.61 -18.13
C ALA A 331 -10.51 -9.70 -17.11
N ALA A 332 -9.72 -8.85 -16.46
CA ALA A 332 -10.19 -7.88 -15.48
C ALA A 332 -10.71 -6.61 -16.16
N ALA A 333 -11.91 -6.17 -15.77
CA ALA A 333 -12.49 -4.88 -16.17
C ALA A 333 -11.92 -3.70 -15.35
N LEU A 334 -11.37 -4.00 -14.16
CA LEU A 334 -10.70 -3.06 -13.27
C LEU A 334 -9.53 -3.78 -12.59
N THR A 335 -8.33 -3.21 -12.66
CA THR A 335 -7.10 -3.77 -12.09
C THR A 335 -6.45 -2.77 -11.14
N CYS A 336 -6.18 -3.17 -9.92
CA CYS A 336 -5.52 -2.37 -8.89
C CYS A 336 -4.16 -2.98 -8.54
N LYS A 337 -3.09 -2.24 -8.84
CA LYS A 337 -1.71 -2.65 -8.57
C LYS A 337 -1.30 -2.28 -7.16
N ALA A 338 -0.75 -3.25 -6.43
CA ALA A 338 -0.20 -3.00 -5.11
C ALA A 338 1.14 -2.24 -5.20
N PRO A 339 1.47 -1.38 -4.21
CA PRO A 339 2.77 -0.74 -4.15
C PRO A 339 3.89 -1.79 -4.00
N THR A 340 5.08 -1.50 -4.51
CA THR A 340 6.22 -2.44 -4.46
C THR A 340 7.00 -2.38 -3.14
N THR A 341 6.79 -1.35 -2.33
CA THR A 341 7.45 -1.08 -1.05
C THR A 341 6.40 -0.77 0.02
N GLY A 342 6.79 -0.77 1.30
CA GLY A 342 5.88 -0.49 2.43
C GLY A 342 4.85 -1.60 2.72
N LEU A 343 4.84 -2.69 1.94
CA LEU A 343 3.94 -3.82 2.15
C LEU A 343 4.23 -4.52 3.48
N LYS A 344 3.17 -4.80 4.25
CA LYS A 344 3.26 -5.64 5.44
C LYS A 344 3.59 -7.09 5.08
N THR A 345 4.65 -7.61 5.68
CA THR A 345 5.04 -9.01 5.60
C THR A 345 4.40 -9.83 6.72
N TYR A 346 3.92 -11.00 6.36
CA TYR A 346 3.35 -12.01 7.26
C TYR A 346 4.19 -13.28 7.15
N THR A 347 4.35 -14.01 8.26
CA THR A 347 5.18 -15.22 8.32
C THR A 347 4.34 -16.45 8.61
N LEU A 348 4.47 -17.48 7.77
CA LEU A 348 3.88 -18.80 7.94
C LEU A 348 4.97 -19.84 8.21
N THR A 349 4.89 -20.55 9.33
CA THR A 349 5.81 -21.64 9.66
C THR A 349 5.33 -22.95 9.04
N VAL A 350 6.16 -23.58 8.21
CA VAL A 350 5.86 -24.85 7.54
C VAL A 350 6.62 -25.98 8.22
N GLY A 351 5.87 -26.79 8.97
CA GLY A 351 6.38 -28.02 9.59
C GLY A 351 6.39 -29.21 8.63
N ASN A 352 7.04 -30.30 9.04
CA ASN A 352 6.99 -31.55 8.27
C ASN A 352 5.54 -31.98 8.07
N GLY A 353 5.19 -32.31 6.83
CA GLY A 353 4.07 -33.24 6.60
C GLY A 353 4.35 -34.52 7.37
N SER A 354 3.36 -35.06 8.08
CA SER A 354 3.51 -36.39 8.67
C SER A 354 3.86 -37.35 7.53
N PRO A 355 4.93 -38.15 7.64
CA PRO A 355 5.17 -39.19 6.65
C PRO A 355 3.92 -40.05 6.59
N SER A 356 3.35 -40.18 5.39
CA SER A 356 2.24 -41.11 5.16
C SER A 356 2.66 -42.46 5.73
N PRO A 357 1.84 -43.13 6.57
CA PRO A 357 2.25 -44.35 7.22
C PRO A 357 2.60 -45.38 6.15
N SER A 358 3.91 -45.66 6.03
CA SER A 358 4.40 -46.73 5.17
C SER A 358 3.70 -48.02 5.58
N PRO A 359 3.17 -48.83 4.64
CA PRO A 359 2.44 -50.04 4.99
C PRO A 359 3.32 -50.91 5.87
N SER A 360 2.85 -51.18 7.09
CA SER A 360 3.60 -51.93 8.08
C SER A 360 4.02 -53.29 7.50
N PRO A 361 5.30 -53.68 7.57
CA PRO A 361 5.71 -54.99 7.06
C PRO A 361 4.97 -56.07 7.82
N SER A 362 4.20 -56.88 7.09
CA SER A 362 3.46 -58.01 7.65
C SER A 362 4.40 -58.89 8.46
N GLN A 363 4.12 -59.06 9.75
CA GLN A 363 4.99 -59.81 10.65
C GLN A 363 5.09 -61.27 10.19
N THR A 364 6.29 -61.70 9.80
CA THR A 364 6.63 -63.11 9.66
C THR A 364 6.53 -63.77 11.05
N PRO A 365 5.70 -64.81 11.24
CA PRO A 365 5.58 -65.46 12.54
C PRO A 365 6.88 -66.19 12.91
N SER A 366 7.36 -65.93 14.12
CA SER A 366 8.50 -66.63 14.72
C SER A 366 8.15 -68.09 15.04
N PRO A 367 9.06 -69.07 14.87
CA PRO A 367 8.78 -70.46 15.20
C PRO A 367 8.73 -70.65 16.72
N SER A 368 7.65 -71.27 17.21
CA SER A 368 7.61 -71.86 18.54
C SER A 368 7.47 -73.36 18.40
N GLU A 369 8.43 -74.11 18.93
CA GLU A 369 8.34 -75.56 19.05
C GLU A 369 7.34 -75.98 20.13
N SER A 370 7.08 -77.29 20.19
CA SER A 370 6.43 -78.05 21.28
C SER A 370 4.96 -78.48 21.09
N ASN A 371 4.84 -79.63 20.43
CA ASN A 371 3.97 -80.77 20.79
C ASN A 371 2.46 -80.83 20.44
N SER A 372 2.14 -82.00 19.86
CA SER A 372 0.83 -82.67 19.73
C SER A 372 -0.07 -82.30 18.54
N PRO A 373 -0.33 -83.23 17.59
CA PRO A 373 -1.14 -82.95 16.40
C PRO A 373 -2.64 -83.11 16.66
N LYS A 374 -3.42 -82.04 16.38
CA LYS A 374 -4.86 -82.13 16.17
C LYS A 374 -5.17 -81.83 14.69
N PRO A 375 -5.78 -82.75 13.92
CA PRO A 375 -6.01 -82.55 12.50
C PRO A 375 -6.99 -81.39 12.27
N THR A 376 -6.51 -80.34 11.60
CA THR A 376 -7.34 -79.20 11.19
C THR A 376 -7.77 -79.39 9.74
N LYS A 377 -9.07 -79.21 9.48
CA LYS A 377 -9.71 -79.48 8.19
C LYS A 377 -9.45 -78.35 7.20
N THR A 378 -8.44 -78.49 6.35
CA THR A 378 -8.24 -77.60 5.20
C THR A 378 -9.41 -77.71 4.22
N THR A 379 -10.05 -76.57 3.91
CA THR A 379 -11.07 -76.50 2.86
C THR A 379 -10.48 -75.71 1.69
N THR A 380 -10.06 -76.41 0.64
CA THR A 380 -9.54 -75.79 -0.59
C THR A 380 -10.73 -75.34 -1.44
N VAL A 381 -10.87 -74.02 -1.64
CA VAL A 381 -11.84 -73.46 -2.60
C VAL A 381 -11.10 -73.24 -3.92
N THR A 382 -11.27 -74.16 -4.86
CA THR A 382 -10.79 -73.99 -6.24
C THR A 382 -11.71 -73.01 -6.97
N VAL A 383 -11.26 -71.77 -7.14
CA VAL A 383 -11.93 -70.82 -8.04
C VAL A 383 -11.58 -71.19 -9.48
N THR A 384 -12.53 -71.77 -10.19
CA THR A 384 -12.43 -71.98 -11.64
C THR A 384 -12.88 -70.70 -12.34
N GLU A 385 -11.94 -69.92 -12.87
CA GLU A 385 -12.29 -68.83 -13.79
C GLU A 385 -12.91 -69.42 -15.06
N THR A 386 -14.18 -69.11 -15.28
CA THR A 386 -14.88 -69.41 -16.53
C THR A 386 -14.80 -68.16 -17.40
N PRO A 387 -14.14 -68.19 -18.57
CA PRO A 387 -14.21 -67.08 -19.51
C PRO A 387 -15.65 -67.03 -20.05
N ALA A 388 -16.34 -65.91 -19.82
CA ALA A 388 -17.71 -65.69 -20.27
C ALA A 388 -17.76 -64.52 -21.26
N ASP A 389 -18.43 -64.75 -22.38
CA ASP A 389 -18.57 -63.85 -23.52
C ASP A 389 -19.31 -62.54 -23.23
N GLU A 390 -19.30 -61.68 -24.25
CA GLU A 390 -19.87 -60.34 -24.33
C GLU A 390 -21.31 -60.21 -23.81
N THR A 391 -21.54 -59.34 -22.80
CA THR A 391 -22.46 -58.18 -22.91
C THR A 391 -22.44 -57.29 -21.64
N PRO A 392 -22.47 -55.95 -21.76
CA PRO A 392 -22.24 -55.06 -20.61
C PRO A 392 -23.53 -54.56 -19.93
N THR A 393 -24.00 -55.25 -18.87
CA THR A 393 -25.02 -54.68 -17.96
C THR A 393 -24.38 -54.03 -16.73
N ARG A 394 -24.14 -52.70 -16.80
CA ARG A 394 -23.68 -51.90 -15.65
C ARG A 394 -24.79 -51.77 -14.60
N SER A 395 -24.54 -52.29 -13.39
CA SER A 395 -25.41 -52.05 -12.22
C SER A 395 -24.85 -50.89 -11.38
N SER A 396 -25.36 -49.67 -11.61
CA SER A 396 -25.03 -48.50 -10.79
C SER A 396 -26.01 -48.34 -9.63
N LYS A 397 -25.57 -48.60 -8.39
CA LYS A 397 -26.34 -48.22 -7.19
C LYS A 397 -26.14 -46.75 -6.85
N THR A 398 -26.98 -45.89 -7.41
CA THR A 398 -27.10 -44.47 -7.02
C THR A 398 -28.02 -44.33 -5.80
N PRO A 399 -27.72 -43.49 -4.80
CA PRO A 399 -28.61 -43.27 -3.65
C PRO A 399 -30.00 -42.76 -4.05
N LYS A 400 -31.06 -43.39 -3.51
CA LYS A 400 -32.46 -43.13 -3.86
C LYS A 400 -33.07 -42.02 -3.01
N ALA A 401 -32.61 -40.78 -3.21
CA ALA A 401 -33.21 -39.58 -2.62
C ALA A 401 -32.93 -38.35 -3.52
N GLY A 402 -33.68 -38.24 -4.62
CA GLY A 402 -33.72 -37.01 -5.40
C GLY A 402 -34.63 -35.98 -4.72
N ALA A 403 -34.14 -34.76 -4.52
CA ALA A 403 -34.96 -33.66 -4.00
C ALA A 403 -35.87 -33.14 -5.13
N ASP A 404 -37.13 -33.55 -5.10
CA ASP A 404 -38.15 -33.04 -6.00
C ASP A 404 -38.48 -31.58 -5.66
N THR A 405 -38.15 -30.66 -6.56
CA THR A 405 -38.39 -29.21 -6.42
C THR A 405 -38.90 -28.60 -7.73
N GLY A 406 -39.82 -29.30 -8.39
CA GLY A 406 -40.54 -28.79 -9.56
C GLY A 406 -41.91 -28.20 -9.22
N ALA A 407 -41.99 -26.90 -8.90
CA ALA A 407 -43.21 -26.06 -9.07
C ALA A 407 -42.89 -24.59 -8.75
N GLY A 408 -43.13 -23.66 -9.70
CA GLY A 408 -42.92 -22.23 -9.45
C GLY A 408 -42.72 -21.34 -10.69
N GLY A 409 -43.28 -21.71 -11.83
CA GLY A 409 -43.37 -20.82 -13.00
C GLY A 409 -44.56 -19.86 -12.91
N GLU A 410 -44.54 -18.83 -13.75
CA GLU A 410 -45.67 -17.92 -14.05
C GLU A 410 -46.06 -16.84 -13.02
N THR A 411 -45.14 -15.92 -12.71
CA THR A 411 -45.49 -14.49 -12.50
C THR A 411 -44.28 -13.54 -12.67
N GLY A 412 -43.50 -13.73 -13.74
CA GLY A 412 -42.45 -12.77 -14.13
C GLY A 412 -43.05 -11.63 -14.97
N PRO A 413 -42.78 -10.34 -14.68
CA PRO A 413 -43.25 -9.25 -15.53
C PRO A 413 -42.67 -9.38 -16.94
N ASP A 414 -43.54 -9.35 -17.95
CA ASP A 414 -43.15 -9.51 -19.36
C ASP A 414 -42.00 -8.55 -19.70
N GLY A 415 -40.87 -9.10 -20.16
CA GLY A 415 -39.67 -8.34 -20.49
C GLY A 415 -39.91 -7.23 -21.52
N ARG A 416 -41.00 -7.34 -22.29
CA ARG A 416 -41.49 -6.28 -23.20
C ARG A 416 -41.80 -4.97 -22.47
N LEU A 417 -42.25 -5.01 -21.21
CA LEU A 417 -42.52 -3.83 -20.39
C LEU A 417 -41.23 -3.02 -20.11
N PHE A 418 -40.11 -3.71 -19.85
CA PHE A 418 -38.81 -3.07 -19.64
C PHE A 418 -38.26 -2.43 -20.92
N VAL A 419 -38.40 -3.09 -22.07
CA VAL A 419 -37.99 -2.54 -23.38
C VAL A 419 -38.81 -1.29 -23.75
N LEU A 420 -40.12 -1.30 -23.47
CA LEU A 420 -41.02 -0.18 -23.78
C LEU A 420 -40.77 1.03 -22.86
N THR A 421 -40.50 0.79 -21.57
CA THR A 421 -40.14 1.86 -20.62
C THR A 421 -38.77 2.46 -20.94
N GLY A 422 -37.78 1.62 -21.27
CA GLY A 422 -36.42 2.07 -21.61
C GLY A 422 -36.37 2.91 -22.89
N SER A 423 -37.12 2.53 -23.92
CA SER A 423 -37.19 3.29 -25.18
C SER A 423 -37.88 4.65 -25.03
N MET A 424 -38.91 4.77 -24.19
CA MET A 424 -39.57 6.04 -23.89
C MET A 424 -38.62 7.06 -23.23
N LEU A 425 -37.75 6.61 -22.31
CA LEU A 425 -36.77 7.47 -21.62
C LEU A 425 -35.72 8.05 -22.58
N ILE A 426 -35.24 7.28 -23.55
CA ILE A 426 -34.24 7.73 -24.54
C ILE A 426 -34.82 8.85 -25.43
N VAL A 427 -36.07 8.72 -25.85
CA VAL A 427 -36.76 9.75 -26.67
C VAL A 427 -36.96 11.04 -25.87
N ALA A 428 -37.34 10.95 -24.59
CA ALA A 428 -37.51 12.11 -23.72
C ALA A 428 -36.19 12.89 -23.52
N ALA A 429 -35.08 12.17 -23.27
CA ALA A 429 -33.75 12.77 -23.11
C ALA A 429 -33.27 13.47 -24.40
N GLY A 430 -33.46 12.83 -25.56
CA GLY A 430 -33.08 13.39 -26.87
C GLY A 430 -33.83 14.70 -27.20
N ALA A 431 -35.14 14.75 -26.93
CA ALA A 431 -35.95 15.94 -27.16
C ALA A 431 -35.55 17.12 -26.25
N GLY A 432 -35.28 16.85 -24.96
CA GLY A 432 -34.88 17.87 -23.99
C GLY A 432 -33.56 18.55 -24.34
N GLY A 433 -32.52 17.76 -24.67
CA GLY A 433 -31.21 18.30 -25.06
C GLY A 433 -31.25 19.15 -26.33
N LEU A 434 -32.05 18.75 -27.32
CA LEU A 434 -32.17 19.48 -28.58
C LEU A 434 -32.90 20.83 -28.40
N MET A 435 -33.90 20.90 -27.51
CA MET A 435 -34.62 22.16 -27.25
C MET A 435 -33.74 23.20 -26.53
N MET A 436 -32.89 22.76 -25.60
CA MET A 436 -31.95 23.67 -24.92
C MET A 436 -30.93 24.28 -25.88
N ARG A 437 -30.38 23.47 -26.81
CA ARG A 437 -29.41 23.96 -27.82
C ARG A 437 -30.00 25.00 -28.78
N ARG A 438 -31.32 25.04 -28.96
CA ARG A 438 -32.00 25.99 -29.85
C ARG A 438 -32.23 27.38 -29.20
N ARG A 439 -32.10 27.52 -27.88
CA ARG A 439 -32.27 28.81 -27.18
C ARG A 439 -30.99 29.64 -27.10
N THR A 440 -29.81 29.04 -27.27
CA THR A 440 -28.51 29.73 -27.12
C THR A 440 -28.03 30.49 -28.36
N ILE A 441 -28.75 30.41 -29.49
CA ILE A 441 -28.36 31.04 -30.77
C ILE A 441 -29.12 32.39 -31.00
N GLY A 442 -30.04 32.77 -30.10
CA GLY A 442 -30.92 33.94 -30.24
C GLY A 442 -30.45 35.25 -29.58
N LYS A 443 -29.16 35.40 -29.25
CA LYS A 443 -28.58 36.65 -28.74
C LYS A 443 -27.27 36.99 -29.45
N GLY A 444 -27.43 37.60 -30.62
CA GLY A 444 -26.41 38.37 -31.36
C GLY A 444 -27.07 39.64 -31.85
#